data_AF-A0A1F5YSB9-F1
#
_entry.id   AF-A0A1F5YSB9-F1
#
_cell.length_a   1.000
_cell.length_b   1.000
_cell.length_c   1.000
_cell.angle_alpha   90.00
_cell.angle_beta   90.00
_cell.angle_gamma   90.00
#
_symmetry.space_group_name_H-M   'P 1'
#
loop_
_entity.id
_entity.type
_entity.pdbx_description
1 polymer ?
#
loop_
_entity_poly.entity_id
_entity_poly.type
_entity_poly.pdbx_seq_one_letter_code
_entity_poly.pdbx_strand_id
1 'polypeptide(L)'
;MLGSSARSEVILKEDFESGKLTGDWVLYWEFGDSVTSGWETRPEYVHSGKKSFRLTSLAREGQENGSNIRRFFMPGYDKLYFRWYAMFANDFDQGNLMHWVIFGGSRVDDKWSCYDSTAGRKPTGSDFFWTFLDTWRGWGKYPAPGRLGFYSYFPEMKIDKDGHYWGNMFAPEQDFIVERGKWYCYEVMVKLNEPGKHDGEQAFWVNGEPVYHQTGIRWRDTEDLKLNSMMLDVYVHQSRHDNTCWFDDVEISTDYIGPLAAFPADSSARGKP
;
A
#
# COMPACT_ATOMS: atom_id res chain seq x y z
N MET A 1 -6.76 -17.23 35.37
CA MET A 1 -5.80 -16.19 34.96
C MET A 1 -6.52 -15.29 33.99
N LEU A 2 -6.73 -14.03 34.39
CA LEU A 2 -7.39 -13.03 33.54
C LEU A 2 -6.36 -12.61 32.48
N GLY A 3 -6.63 -12.95 31.21
CA GLY A 3 -5.80 -12.50 30.09
C GLY A 3 -5.89 -10.98 29.99
N SER A 4 -4.75 -10.32 30.03
CA SER A 4 -4.67 -8.91 29.67
C SER A 4 -5.14 -8.78 28.22
N SER A 5 -6.25 -8.09 27.97
CA SER A 5 -6.53 -7.54 26.64
C SER A 5 -5.35 -6.60 26.36
N ALA A 6 -4.43 -6.99 25.47
CA ALA A 6 -3.38 -6.09 25.03
C ALA A 6 -4.08 -4.83 24.50
N ARG A 7 -3.70 -3.65 25.01
CA ARG A 7 -4.23 -2.39 24.49
C ARG A 7 -3.72 -2.22 23.06
N SER A 8 -4.58 -1.77 22.16
CA SER A 8 -4.21 -1.30 20.83
C SER A 8 -2.99 -0.38 20.93
N GLU A 9 -1.93 -0.72 20.20
CA GLU A 9 -0.71 0.07 20.09
C GLU A 9 -0.75 0.86 18.78
N VAL A 10 -0.47 2.16 18.84
CA VAL A 10 -0.29 3.02 17.65
C VAL A 10 1.21 3.10 17.36
N ILE A 11 1.61 2.58 16.20
CA ILE A 11 3.02 2.51 15.76
C ILE A 11 3.44 3.79 15.07
N LEU A 12 2.52 4.36 14.28
CA LEU A 12 2.73 5.57 13.51
C LEU A 12 1.41 6.34 13.42
N LYS A 13 1.51 7.66 13.52
CA LYS A 13 0.49 8.59 13.07
C LYS A 13 1.17 9.74 12.34
N GLU A 14 0.80 9.97 11.09
CA GLU A 14 1.36 11.01 10.23
C GLU A 14 0.23 11.68 9.46
N ASP A 15 -0.11 12.91 9.85
CA ASP A 15 -1.12 13.78 9.23
C ASP A 15 -0.48 14.86 8.35
N PHE A 16 0.85 14.83 8.16
CA PHE A 16 1.63 15.74 7.31
C PHE A 16 1.59 17.24 7.70
N GLU A 17 0.86 17.62 8.76
CA GLU A 17 0.68 19.00 9.19
C GLU A 17 1.99 19.68 9.61
N SER A 18 2.92 18.90 10.15
CA SER A 18 4.24 19.37 10.57
C SER A 18 5.06 19.94 9.40
N GLY A 19 4.77 19.52 8.16
CA GLY A 19 5.56 19.83 6.97
C GLY A 19 6.98 19.25 7.01
N LYS A 20 7.20 18.21 7.81
CA LYS A 20 8.46 17.45 7.90
C LYS A 20 8.15 15.98 8.12
N LEU A 21 8.86 15.10 7.44
CA LEU A 21 8.83 13.67 7.76
C LEU A 21 9.81 13.42 8.91
N THR A 22 9.32 12.96 10.06
CA THR A 22 10.12 12.71 11.27
C THR A 22 10.17 11.23 11.64
N GLY A 23 11.31 10.74 12.12
CA GLY A 23 11.55 9.32 12.39
C GLY A 23 12.26 8.64 11.22
N ASP A 24 12.12 7.31 11.08
CA ASP A 24 12.78 6.54 10.01
C ASP A 24 12.00 6.57 8.70
N TRP A 25 11.51 7.75 8.33
CA TRP A 25 11.10 8.01 6.97
C TRP A 25 12.34 8.12 6.10
N VAL A 26 12.39 7.30 5.05
CA VAL A 26 13.37 7.41 3.98
C VAL A 26 12.66 7.99 2.77
N LEU A 27 13.14 9.15 2.37
CA LEU A 27 12.89 9.65 1.03
C LEU A 27 13.79 8.86 0.09
N TYR A 28 13.23 8.37 -1.02
CA TYR A 28 13.97 8.00 -2.23
C TYR A 28 14.66 6.63 -2.29
N TRP A 29 14.62 6.01 -3.48
CA TRP A 29 15.63 5.02 -3.89
C TRP A 29 15.93 5.03 -5.41
N GLU A 30 15.03 5.42 -6.33
CA GLU A 30 15.36 5.32 -7.78
C GLU A 30 14.94 6.50 -8.70
N PHE A 31 13.93 7.35 -8.39
CA PHE A 31 13.33 8.22 -9.45
C PHE A 31 12.79 9.65 -9.11
N GLY A 32 12.79 10.15 -7.88
CA GLY A 32 12.12 11.44 -7.55
C GLY A 32 12.90 12.56 -6.82
N ASP A 33 13.07 13.74 -7.39
CA ASP A 33 13.53 14.91 -6.61
C ASP A 33 12.36 15.61 -5.89
N SER A 34 12.62 16.74 -5.23
CA SER A 34 11.60 17.58 -4.56
C SER A 34 10.52 18.13 -5.52
N VAL A 35 10.68 17.97 -6.83
CA VAL A 35 9.65 18.32 -7.83
C VAL A 35 8.58 17.23 -7.90
N THR A 36 8.95 15.98 -7.66
CA THR A 36 8.07 14.80 -7.79
C THR A 36 7.35 14.40 -6.50
N SER A 37 7.84 14.85 -5.34
CA SER A 37 7.23 14.60 -4.04
C SER A 37 7.24 15.85 -3.17
N GLY A 38 6.19 16.08 -2.39
CA GLY A 38 6.18 17.21 -1.45
C GLY A 38 4.82 17.55 -0.86
N TRP A 39 4.83 18.54 0.02
CA TRP A 39 3.64 19.04 0.70
C TRP A 39 2.70 19.74 -0.25
N GLU A 40 1.42 19.39 -0.19
CA GLU A 40 0.34 20.08 -0.88
C GLU A 40 -0.44 20.93 0.13
N THR A 41 -0.89 22.11 -0.28
CA THR A 41 -1.61 23.05 0.61
C THR A 41 -2.89 23.62 -0.01
N ARG A 42 -3.16 23.30 -1.27
CA ARG A 42 -4.43 23.64 -1.92
C ARG A 42 -5.56 22.80 -1.29
N PRO A 43 -6.62 23.42 -0.75
CA PRO A 43 -7.62 22.72 0.06
C PRO A 43 -8.30 21.53 -0.63
N GLU A 44 -8.47 21.56 -1.95
CA GLU A 44 -9.09 20.46 -2.71
C GLU A 44 -8.23 19.19 -2.77
N TYR A 45 -6.94 19.30 -2.45
CA TYR A 45 -5.97 18.20 -2.42
C TYR A 45 -5.49 17.89 -1.00
N VAL A 46 -6.18 18.39 0.03
CA VAL A 46 -5.91 18.12 1.44
C VAL A 46 -7.13 17.40 1.99
N HIS A 47 -6.95 16.23 2.58
CA HIS A 47 -8.08 15.48 3.12
C HIS A 47 -8.50 16.08 4.47
N SER A 48 -7.56 16.28 5.39
CA SER A 48 -7.82 16.93 6.67
C SER A 48 -6.73 17.95 7.01
N GLY A 49 -7.03 18.88 7.92
CA GLY A 49 -6.06 19.91 8.29
C GLY A 49 -5.77 20.92 7.16
N LYS A 50 -4.49 21.10 6.84
CA LYS A 50 -3.96 22.11 5.91
C LYS A 50 -2.91 21.56 4.94
N LYS A 51 -2.39 20.35 5.17
CA LYS A 51 -1.37 19.73 4.34
C LYS A 51 -1.69 18.27 4.08
N SER A 52 -1.40 17.84 2.87
CA SER A 52 -1.27 16.43 2.52
C SER A 52 0.10 16.20 1.86
N PHE A 53 0.43 14.96 1.55
CA PHE A 53 1.65 14.61 0.84
C PHE A 53 1.34 14.18 -0.60
N ARG A 54 1.93 14.87 -1.57
CA ARG A 54 1.80 14.59 -3.00
C ARG A 54 2.96 13.71 -3.47
N LEU A 55 2.65 12.69 -4.27
CA LEU A 55 3.60 11.93 -5.07
C LEU A 55 3.22 11.99 -6.55
N THR A 56 4.20 12.18 -7.42
CA THR A 56 4.03 12.24 -8.88
C THR A 56 5.06 11.39 -9.58
N SER A 57 4.60 10.40 -10.35
CA SER A 57 5.43 9.77 -11.39
C SER A 57 5.37 10.65 -12.64
N LEU A 58 6.48 11.31 -13.00
CA LEU A 58 6.53 12.17 -14.17
C LEU A 58 6.51 11.37 -15.47
N ALA A 59 5.97 11.94 -16.53
CA ALA A 59 6.10 11.41 -17.88
C ALA A 59 7.57 11.20 -18.23
N ARG A 60 7.89 10.04 -18.79
CA ARG A 60 9.25 9.63 -19.14
C ARG A 60 9.29 8.87 -20.46
N GLU A 61 8.61 9.41 -21.47
CA GLU A 61 8.58 8.86 -22.84
C GLU A 61 8.17 7.36 -22.89
N GLY A 62 7.34 6.92 -21.94
CA GLY A 62 6.89 5.53 -21.85
C GLY A 62 7.87 4.56 -21.18
N GLN A 63 9.00 5.05 -20.65
CA GLN A 63 9.85 4.30 -19.70
C GLN A 63 9.21 4.27 -18.32
N GLU A 64 9.69 3.40 -17.42
CA GLU A 64 9.24 3.42 -16.04
C GLU A 64 9.65 4.71 -15.32
N ASN A 65 8.81 5.17 -14.40
CA ASN A 65 9.14 6.26 -13.49
C ASN A 65 8.32 6.14 -12.20
N GLY A 66 8.77 6.76 -11.11
CA GLY A 66 8.00 6.77 -9.87
C GLY A 66 8.45 7.78 -8.82
N SER A 67 7.69 7.85 -7.73
CA SER A 67 7.98 8.70 -6.58
C SER A 67 7.43 8.05 -5.31
N ASN A 68 8.21 8.02 -4.23
CA ASN A 68 7.81 7.38 -2.98
C ASN A 68 8.40 8.01 -1.72
N ILE A 69 7.73 7.69 -0.62
CA ILE A 69 8.26 7.79 0.74
C ILE A 69 8.08 6.46 1.47
N ARG A 70 9.10 6.06 2.22
CA ARG A 70 9.10 4.80 2.96
C ARG A 70 9.24 5.05 4.44
N ARG A 71 8.48 4.33 5.27
CA ARG A 71 8.67 4.27 6.71
C ARG A 71 9.08 2.87 7.13
N PHE A 72 10.20 2.76 7.85
CA PHE A 72 10.55 1.54 8.59
C PHE A 72 10.01 1.57 10.01
N PHE A 73 9.80 0.43 10.65
CA PHE A 73 9.45 0.32 12.07
C PHE A 73 10.04 -0.99 12.64
N MET A 74 11.37 -1.02 12.73
CA MET A 74 12.13 -2.18 13.18
C MET A 74 11.93 -2.44 14.68
N PRO A 75 12.00 -3.70 15.15
CA PRO A 75 12.27 -4.92 14.36
C PRO A 75 11.08 -5.38 13.50
N GLY A 76 9.88 -4.88 13.78
CA GLY A 76 8.63 -5.23 13.09
C GLY A 76 7.66 -5.99 13.96
N TYR A 77 6.54 -6.36 13.33
CA TYR A 77 5.40 -6.97 13.99
C TYR A 77 4.93 -8.19 13.19
N ASP A 78 4.14 -9.06 13.83
CA ASP A 78 3.54 -10.21 13.17
C ASP A 78 2.16 -9.91 12.59
N LYS A 79 1.51 -8.84 13.06
CA LYS A 79 0.23 -8.37 12.51
C LYS A 79 0.13 -6.86 12.68
N LEU A 80 -0.23 -6.17 11.61
CA LEU A 80 -0.53 -4.75 11.62
C LEU A 80 -1.71 -4.41 10.73
N TYR A 81 -2.34 -3.30 11.07
CA TYR A 81 -3.29 -2.56 10.27
C TYR A 81 -2.64 -1.25 9.83
N PHE A 82 -2.84 -0.89 8.56
CA PHE A 82 -2.32 0.32 7.93
C PHE A 82 -3.49 1.07 7.33
N ARG A 83 -3.78 2.27 7.84
CA ARG A 83 -4.77 3.17 7.29
C ARG A 83 -4.08 4.34 6.62
N TRP A 84 -4.56 4.75 5.46
CA TRP A 84 -4.23 6.02 4.86
C TRP A 84 -5.42 6.54 4.06
N TYR A 85 -5.43 7.85 3.86
CA TYR A 85 -6.32 8.48 2.91
C TYR A 85 -5.55 8.74 1.64
N ALA A 86 -6.19 8.53 0.50
CA ALA A 86 -5.61 8.95 -0.76
C ALA A 86 -6.62 9.34 -1.81
N MET A 87 -6.14 10.17 -2.74
CA MET A 87 -6.85 10.59 -3.94
C MET A 87 -5.92 10.51 -5.15
N PHE A 88 -6.43 9.93 -6.23
CA PHE A 88 -5.79 9.98 -7.55
C PHE A 88 -6.23 11.23 -8.31
N ALA A 89 -5.32 11.87 -9.04
CA ALA A 89 -5.64 13.05 -9.85
C ALA A 89 -6.71 12.77 -10.90
N ASN A 90 -7.48 13.81 -11.27
CA ASN A 90 -8.54 13.72 -12.28
C ASN A 90 -8.02 13.25 -13.65
N ASP A 91 -6.78 13.61 -13.97
CA ASP A 91 -6.05 13.26 -15.19
C ASP A 91 -5.15 12.03 -15.04
N PHE A 92 -5.18 11.34 -13.89
CA PHE A 92 -4.39 10.13 -13.66
C PHE A 92 -4.66 9.09 -14.76
N ASP A 93 -3.59 8.60 -15.39
CA ASP A 93 -3.59 7.58 -16.43
C ASP A 93 -2.23 6.87 -16.44
N GLN A 94 -2.14 5.80 -15.66
CA GLN A 94 -0.90 5.04 -15.48
C GLN A 94 -0.62 4.05 -16.62
N GLY A 95 -1.43 4.04 -17.68
CA GLY A 95 -1.48 2.88 -18.57
C GLY A 95 -1.93 1.63 -17.78
N ASN A 96 -1.42 0.44 -18.12
CA ASN A 96 -1.98 -0.79 -17.55
C ASN A 96 -1.37 -1.27 -16.24
N LEU A 97 -0.13 -0.90 -15.93
CA LEU A 97 0.62 -1.49 -14.83
C LEU A 97 1.22 -0.38 -13.96
N MET A 98 1.06 -0.50 -12.65
CA MET A 98 1.65 0.38 -11.65
C MET A 98 1.90 -0.37 -10.34
N HIS A 99 2.69 0.24 -9.46
CA HIS A 99 2.76 -0.09 -8.04
C HIS A 99 2.39 1.13 -7.19
N TRP A 100 1.71 0.89 -6.06
CA TRP A 100 1.15 1.95 -5.23
C TRP A 100 1.52 1.86 -3.75
N VAL A 101 0.74 1.19 -2.88
CA VAL A 101 1.12 1.12 -1.45
C VAL A 101 1.72 -0.24 -1.14
N ILE A 102 2.95 -0.25 -0.65
CA ILE A 102 3.77 -1.44 -0.44
C ILE A 102 3.91 -1.72 1.06
N PHE A 103 3.70 -2.96 1.45
CA PHE A 103 3.94 -3.48 2.79
C PHE A 103 5.05 -4.52 2.71
N GLY A 104 6.20 -4.19 3.30
CA GLY A 104 7.42 -4.98 3.17
C GLY A 104 7.79 -5.68 4.47
N GLY A 105 8.18 -6.94 4.34
CA GLY A 105 8.80 -7.69 5.41
C GLY A 105 10.28 -7.90 5.17
N SER A 106 11.10 -7.28 6.00
CA SER A 106 12.56 -7.47 6.03
C SER A 106 12.99 -8.33 7.21
N ARG A 107 14.19 -8.88 7.13
CA ARG A 107 14.83 -9.55 8.26
C ARG A 107 15.10 -8.54 9.38
N VAL A 108 15.01 -8.98 10.64
CA VAL A 108 15.24 -8.13 11.81
C VAL A 108 16.67 -7.60 11.91
N ASP A 109 17.63 -8.30 11.30
CA ASP A 109 19.05 -7.94 11.26
C ASP A 109 19.42 -7.04 10.06
N ASP A 110 18.52 -6.90 9.10
CA ASP A 110 18.72 -6.16 7.87
C ASP A 110 17.40 -5.56 7.40
N LYS A 111 17.13 -4.32 7.81
CA LYS A 111 15.92 -3.59 7.42
C LYS A 111 15.76 -3.45 5.91
N TRP A 112 16.84 -3.59 5.12
CA TRP A 112 16.82 -3.45 3.67
C TRP A 112 16.61 -4.77 2.94
N SER A 113 16.54 -5.92 3.62
CA SER A 113 16.50 -7.22 2.94
C SER A 113 15.37 -7.35 1.91
N CYS A 114 14.20 -6.75 2.17
CA CYS A 114 13.14 -6.73 1.18
C CYS A 114 13.38 -5.76 0.03
N TYR A 115 14.16 -4.70 0.17
CA TYR A 115 14.40 -3.71 -0.90
C TYR A 115 15.73 -3.85 -1.63
N ASP A 116 16.69 -4.58 -1.08
CA ASP A 116 17.86 -5.11 -1.81
C ASP A 116 17.49 -6.35 -2.65
N SER A 117 16.19 -6.66 -2.72
CA SER A 117 15.61 -7.69 -3.58
C SER A 117 15.14 -7.10 -4.90
N THR A 118 15.11 -7.93 -5.95
CA THR A 118 14.65 -7.52 -7.28
C THR A 118 13.34 -8.20 -7.65
N ALA A 119 12.49 -7.49 -8.39
CA ALA A 119 11.30 -8.07 -9.02
C ALA A 119 11.69 -9.24 -9.94
N GLY A 120 10.76 -10.18 -10.17
CA GLY A 120 11.01 -11.38 -10.97
C GLY A 120 11.62 -12.55 -10.19
N ARG A 121 11.97 -12.36 -8.90
CA ARG A 121 12.47 -13.40 -8.00
C ARG A 121 11.39 -13.87 -7.02
N LYS A 122 11.33 -15.19 -6.80
CA LYS A 122 10.50 -15.79 -5.75
C LYS A 122 11.17 -15.67 -4.38
N PRO A 123 10.47 -15.15 -3.35
CA PRO A 123 10.96 -15.20 -1.98
C PRO A 123 11.16 -16.63 -1.48
N THR A 124 12.08 -16.81 -0.54
CA THR A 124 12.39 -18.13 0.05
C THR A 124 11.57 -18.43 1.30
N GLY A 125 11.09 -17.39 1.99
CA GLY A 125 10.43 -17.47 3.30
C GLY A 125 11.32 -17.00 4.45
N SER A 126 12.61 -16.75 4.18
CA SER A 126 13.58 -16.25 5.18
C SER A 126 14.30 -14.98 4.74
N ASP A 127 14.08 -14.51 3.52
CA ASP A 127 14.78 -13.39 2.91
C ASP A 127 13.93 -12.11 2.90
N PHE A 128 12.71 -12.19 2.34
CA PHE A 128 11.77 -11.08 2.26
C PHE A 128 10.34 -11.56 1.98
N PHE A 129 9.38 -10.65 2.09
CA PHE A 129 8.12 -10.73 1.36
C PHE A 129 7.65 -9.32 1.01
N TRP A 130 6.77 -9.23 0.02
CA TRP A 130 6.04 -8.00 -0.26
C TRP A 130 4.57 -8.31 -0.46
N THR A 131 3.71 -7.39 -0.03
CA THR A 131 2.36 -7.28 -0.57
C THR A 131 2.06 -5.83 -0.85
N PHE A 132 1.34 -5.60 -1.93
CA PHE A 132 1.02 -4.27 -2.44
C PHE A 132 -0.49 -4.16 -2.48
N LEU A 133 -1.07 -3.04 -2.07
CA LEU A 133 -2.43 -2.70 -2.50
C LEU A 133 -2.30 -1.89 -3.80
N ASP A 134 -2.52 -2.56 -4.91
CA ASP A 134 -2.34 -2.01 -6.25
C ASP A 134 -3.67 -1.78 -6.95
N THR A 135 -3.60 -0.95 -8.00
CA THR A 135 -4.68 -0.80 -8.96
C THR A 135 -4.27 -1.37 -10.31
N TRP A 136 -5.22 -2.00 -11.00
CA TRP A 136 -4.99 -2.57 -12.32
C TRP A 136 -6.14 -2.28 -13.27
N ARG A 137 -5.81 -1.82 -14.47
CA ARG A 137 -6.82 -1.46 -15.49
C ARG A 137 -7.37 -2.63 -16.28
N GLY A 138 -6.86 -3.85 -16.08
CA GLY A 138 -7.36 -5.02 -16.79
C GLY A 138 -7.17 -4.90 -18.32
N TRP A 139 -5.99 -4.43 -18.74
CA TRP A 139 -5.70 -4.16 -20.16
C TRP A 139 -6.66 -3.15 -20.82
N GLY A 140 -7.04 -2.11 -20.07
CA GLY A 140 -7.97 -1.06 -20.50
C GLY A 140 -9.45 -1.37 -20.27
N LYS A 141 -9.79 -2.52 -19.66
CA LYS A 141 -11.16 -2.86 -19.25
C LYS A 141 -11.76 -1.84 -18.29
N TYR A 142 -10.95 -1.31 -17.37
CA TYR A 142 -11.39 -0.35 -16.36
C TYR A 142 -10.80 1.05 -16.63
N PRO A 143 -11.52 2.12 -16.26
CA PRO A 143 -10.93 3.47 -16.25
C PRO A 143 -9.74 3.50 -15.29
N ALA A 144 -8.79 4.41 -15.51
CA ALA A 144 -7.71 4.63 -14.55
C ALA A 144 -8.27 5.15 -13.20
N PRO A 145 -7.71 4.72 -12.05
CA PRO A 145 -6.57 3.81 -11.93
C PRO A 145 -6.99 2.32 -11.98
N GLY A 146 -8.28 2.01 -11.94
CA GLY A 146 -8.79 0.67 -12.20
C GLY A 146 -9.21 -0.06 -10.94
N ARG A 147 -9.20 -1.40 -10.99
CA ARG A 147 -9.67 -2.21 -9.87
C ARG A 147 -8.61 -2.37 -8.80
N LEU A 148 -9.03 -2.44 -7.52
CA LEU A 148 -8.14 -2.78 -6.42
C LEU A 148 -7.88 -4.29 -6.34
N GLY A 149 -6.68 -4.64 -5.89
CA GLY A 149 -6.33 -5.98 -5.46
C GLY A 149 -4.96 -6.00 -4.80
N PHE A 150 -4.67 -7.06 -4.08
CA PHE A 150 -3.30 -7.30 -3.65
C PHE A 150 -2.46 -7.81 -4.81
N TYR A 151 -1.20 -7.41 -4.84
CA TYR A 151 -0.17 -8.00 -5.66
C TYR A 151 0.96 -8.44 -4.72
N SER A 152 1.19 -9.75 -4.56
CA SER A 152 2.01 -10.27 -3.46
C SER A 152 3.15 -11.16 -3.94
N TYR A 153 4.33 -10.96 -3.34
CA TYR A 153 5.51 -11.82 -3.45
C TYR A 153 5.65 -12.63 -2.17
N PHE A 154 5.52 -13.94 -2.29
CA PHE A 154 5.57 -14.88 -1.17
C PHE A 154 6.14 -16.24 -1.63
N PRO A 155 6.63 -17.09 -0.72
CA PRO A 155 7.30 -18.36 -1.04
C PRO A 155 6.57 -19.33 -1.97
N GLU A 156 5.25 -19.26 -2.02
CA GLU A 156 4.40 -20.17 -2.80
C GLU A 156 3.75 -19.50 -4.01
N MET A 157 4.22 -18.30 -4.37
CA MET A 157 3.77 -17.63 -5.58
C MET A 157 4.05 -18.49 -6.82
N LYS A 158 3.09 -18.48 -7.73
CA LYS A 158 3.17 -19.14 -9.03
C LYS A 158 4.02 -18.28 -9.97
N ILE A 159 4.84 -18.97 -10.76
CA ILE A 159 5.61 -18.38 -11.85
C ILE A 159 4.65 -17.90 -12.96
N ASP A 160 4.98 -16.81 -13.63
CA ASP A 160 4.27 -16.38 -14.82
C ASP A 160 4.72 -17.20 -16.05
N LYS A 161 3.96 -17.09 -17.15
CA LYS A 161 4.21 -17.80 -18.40
C LYS A 161 5.53 -17.42 -19.07
N ASP A 162 6.05 -16.23 -18.76
CA ASP A 162 7.33 -15.74 -19.28
C ASP A 162 8.55 -16.30 -18.51
N GLY A 163 8.33 -17.13 -17.48
CA GLY A 163 9.38 -17.76 -16.68
C GLY A 163 9.90 -16.89 -15.53
N HIS A 164 9.33 -15.71 -15.29
CA HIS A 164 9.67 -14.88 -14.14
C HIS A 164 8.66 -15.05 -13.00
N TYR A 165 9.11 -14.75 -11.78
CA TYR A 165 8.23 -14.68 -10.62
C TYR A 165 7.74 -13.25 -10.43
N TRP A 166 6.61 -12.95 -11.08
CA TRP A 166 5.83 -11.74 -10.84
C TRP A 166 4.85 -11.96 -9.70
N GLY A 167 4.60 -10.92 -8.91
CA GLY A 167 3.65 -10.95 -7.80
C GLY A 167 2.34 -11.62 -8.23
N ASN A 168 1.78 -12.46 -7.37
CA ASN A 168 0.48 -13.04 -7.66
C ASN A 168 -0.60 -12.07 -7.20
N MET A 169 -1.63 -11.93 -8.03
CA MET A 169 -2.71 -11.02 -7.75
C MET A 169 -3.82 -11.74 -6.96
N PHE A 170 -4.26 -11.13 -5.87
CA PHE A 170 -5.39 -11.56 -5.05
C PHE A 170 -6.43 -10.45 -5.06
N ALA A 171 -7.59 -10.71 -5.64
CA ALA A 171 -8.63 -9.71 -5.83
C ALA A 171 -10.00 -10.28 -5.48
N PRO A 172 -10.95 -9.44 -5.06
CA PRO A 172 -12.32 -9.87 -4.80
C PRO A 172 -12.98 -10.39 -6.09
N GLU A 173 -14.01 -11.22 -5.92
CA GLU A 173 -14.87 -11.63 -7.04
C GLU A 173 -15.62 -10.43 -7.63
N GLN A 174 -16.08 -9.53 -6.75
CA GLN A 174 -16.65 -8.24 -7.13
C GLN A 174 -15.60 -7.15 -7.03
N ASP A 175 -15.21 -6.60 -8.18
CA ASP A 175 -14.19 -5.56 -8.24
C ASP A 175 -14.64 -4.26 -7.58
N PHE A 176 -13.77 -3.67 -6.77
CA PHE A 176 -13.86 -2.27 -6.39
C PHE A 176 -13.07 -1.43 -7.40
N ILE A 177 -13.75 -0.56 -8.15
CA ILE A 177 -13.13 0.33 -9.13
C ILE A 177 -12.92 1.70 -8.48
N VAL A 178 -11.67 2.13 -8.41
CA VAL A 178 -11.32 3.43 -7.82
C VAL A 178 -11.73 4.55 -8.76
N GLU A 179 -12.32 5.60 -8.20
CA GLU A 179 -12.66 6.83 -8.90
C GLU A 179 -11.55 7.88 -8.72
N ARG A 180 -11.19 8.57 -9.81
CA ARG A 180 -10.28 9.73 -9.77
C ARG A 180 -10.95 10.94 -9.15
N GLY A 181 -10.17 11.85 -8.57
CA GLY A 181 -10.66 13.09 -7.97
C GLY A 181 -11.46 12.91 -6.67
N LYS A 182 -11.42 11.70 -6.08
CA LYS A 182 -12.16 11.37 -4.86
C LYS A 182 -11.20 10.81 -3.82
N TRP A 183 -11.36 11.29 -2.58
CA TRP A 183 -10.68 10.74 -1.43
C TRP A 183 -11.36 9.46 -0.96
N TYR A 184 -10.54 8.49 -0.61
CA TYR A 184 -10.96 7.23 0.01
C TYR A 184 -10.12 6.97 1.25
N CYS A 185 -10.74 6.42 2.29
CA CYS A 185 -10.03 5.74 3.37
C CYS A 185 -9.66 4.35 2.88
N TYR A 186 -8.38 4.06 2.74
CA TYR A 186 -7.89 2.70 2.52
C TYR A 186 -7.37 2.15 3.83
N GLU A 187 -7.68 0.89 4.11
CA GLU A 187 -7.08 0.19 5.23
C GLU A 187 -6.69 -1.23 4.83
N VAL A 188 -5.49 -1.64 5.21
CA VAL A 188 -4.95 -2.98 4.94
C VAL A 188 -4.56 -3.63 6.25
N MET A 189 -4.87 -4.92 6.40
CA MET A 189 -4.30 -5.79 7.41
C MET A 189 -3.33 -6.76 6.73
N VAL A 190 -2.15 -6.92 7.31
CA VAL A 190 -1.23 -8.02 6.99
C VAL A 190 -0.92 -8.76 8.28
N LYS A 191 -1.12 -10.08 8.26
CA LYS A 191 -0.79 -10.99 9.36
C LYS A 191 0.16 -12.05 8.85
N LEU A 192 1.34 -12.10 9.45
CA LEU A 192 2.32 -13.14 9.20
C LEU A 192 1.88 -14.45 9.83
N ASN A 193 2.30 -15.54 9.20
CA ASN A 193 2.09 -16.89 9.69
C ASN A 193 3.07 -17.23 10.81
N GLU A 194 2.72 -18.22 11.63
CA GLU A 194 3.73 -18.96 12.39
C GLU A 194 4.72 -19.62 11.39
N PRO A 195 6.04 -19.61 11.65
CA PRO A 195 7.06 -20.12 10.72
C PRO A 195 6.68 -21.47 10.09
N GLY A 196 6.63 -21.52 8.75
CA GLY A 196 6.33 -22.73 7.99
C GLY A 196 4.85 -23.09 7.86
N LYS A 197 3.93 -22.38 8.53
CA LYS A 197 2.48 -22.64 8.48
C LYS A 197 1.74 -21.78 7.46
N HIS A 198 0.53 -22.19 7.12
CA HIS A 198 -0.41 -21.48 6.24
C HIS A 198 -1.51 -20.80 7.04
N ASP A 199 -1.15 -20.01 8.05
CA ASP A 199 -2.10 -19.27 8.91
C ASP A 199 -1.91 -17.73 8.83
N GLY A 200 -1.15 -17.27 7.84
CA GLY A 200 -1.01 -15.87 7.48
C GLY A 200 -2.18 -15.39 6.63
N GLU A 201 -2.40 -14.07 6.67
CA GLU A 201 -3.58 -13.44 6.11
C GLU A 201 -3.24 -12.05 5.55
N GLN A 202 -4.07 -11.58 4.62
CA GLN A 202 -4.14 -10.17 4.23
C GLN A 202 -5.57 -9.78 3.94
N ALA A 203 -5.97 -8.56 4.28
CA ALA A 203 -7.32 -8.07 4.04
C ALA A 203 -7.29 -6.57 3.77
N PHE A 204 -8.28 -6.05 3.04
CA PHE A 204 -8.43 -4.62 2.87
C PHE A 204 -9.88 -4.14 2.91
N TRP A 205 -10.01 -2.89 3.35
CA TRP A 205 -11.25 -2.14 3.47
C TRP A 205 -11.14 -0.85 2.68
N VAL A 206 -12.29 -0.36 2.20
CA VAL A 206 -12.42 0.99 1.62
C VAL A 206 -13.55 1.71 2.31
N ASN A 207 -13.29 2.91 2.84
CA ASN A 207 -14.25 3.71 3.60
C ASN A 207 -14.88 2.96 4.80
N GLY A 208 -14.11 2.06 5.41
CA GLY A 208 -14.56 1.22 6.52
C GLY A 208 -15.30 -0.07 6.11
N GLU A 209 -15.63 -0.23 4.83
CA GLU A 209 -16.33 -1.42 4.33
C GLU A 209 -15.32 -2.51 3.91
N PRO A 210 -15.47 -3.77 4.36
CA PRO A 210 -14.58 -4.86 3.96
C PRO A 210 -14.75 -5.17 2.48
N VAL A 211 -13.64 -5.20 1.74
CA VAL A 211 -13.65 -5.51 0.30
C VAL A 211 -13.09 -6.90 0.02
N TYR A 212 -12.00 -7.28 0.69
CA TYR A 212 -11.36 -8.57 0.44
C TYR A 212 -10.61 -9.09 1.67
N HIS A 213 -10.58 -10.42 1.82
CA HIS A 213 -9.81 -11.13 2.83
C HIS A 213 -9.28 -12.44 2.27
N GLN A 214 -7.96 -12.57 2.26
CA GLN A 214 -7.26 -13.81 1.93
C GLN A 214 -6.66 -14.40 3.21
N THR A 215 -6.96 -15.66 3.46
CA THR A 215 -6.32 -16.48 4.51
C THR A 215 -5.43 -17.55 3.87
N GLY A 216 -4.64 -18.26 4.68
CA GLY A 216 -3.90 -19.43 4.18
C GLY A 216 -2.56 -19.09 3.54
N ILE A 217 -2.02 -17.90 3.79
CA ILE A 217 -0.74 -17.47 3.20
C ILE A 217 0.40 -17.90 4.11
N ARG A 218 1.41 -18.54 3.53
CA ARG A 218 2.71 -18.73 4.17
C ARG A 218 3.66 -17.62 3.70
N TRP A 219 3.77 -16.57 4.50
CA TRP A 219 4.69 -15.43 4.28
C TRP A 219 6.14 -15.77 4.64
N ARG A 220 6.36 -16.56 5.70
CA ARG A 220 7.70 -16.80 6.29
C ARG A 220 7.93 -18.21 6.80
N ASP A 221 9.21 -18.57 6.93
CA ASP A 221 9.73 -19.82 7.52
C ASP A 221 10.64 -19.58 8.74
N THR A 222 10.82 -18.32 9.15
CA THR A 222 11.63 -17.93 10.30
C THR A 222 10.96 -16.81 11.10
N GLU A 223 11.23 -16.73 12.40
CA GLU A 223 10.84 -15.59 13.24
C GLU A 223 11.64 -14.32 12.96
N ASP A 224 12.80 -14.45 12.30
CA ASP A 224 13.66 -13.32 11.97
C ASP A 224 13.11 -12.46 10.83
N LEU A 225 12.02 -12.89 10.17
CA LEU A 225 11.35 -12.13 9.11
C LEU A 225 10.06 -11.51 9.66
N LYS A 226 10.02 -10.17 9.75
CA LYS A 226 8.92 -9.41 10.36
C LYS A 226 8.36 -8.38 9.39
N LEU A 227 7.11 -7.97 9.60
CA LEU A 227 6.49 -6.86 8.88
C LEU A 227 7.00 -5.56 9.50
N ASN A 228 7.83 -4.82 8.76
CA ASN A 228 8.60 -3.70 9.33
C ASN A 228 8.76 -2.51 8.39
N SER A 229 8.00 -2.47 7.29
CA SER A 229 7.97 -1.28 6.45
C SER A 229 6.64 -1.06 5.72
N MET A 230 6.36 0.21 5.48
CA MET A 230 5.32 0.69 4.56
C MET A 230 5.96 1.67 3.58
N MET A 231 5.57 1.62 2.31
CA MET A 231 5.92 2.61 1.31
C MET A 231 4.65 3.19 0.70
N LEU A 232 4.53 4.52 0.72
CA LEU A 232 3.62 5.23 -0.18
C LEU A 232 4.38 5.45 -1.47
N ASP A 233 3.88 4.93 -2.58
CA ASP A 233 4.53 4.99 -3.87
C ASP A 233 3.53 5.35 -4.96
N VAL A 234 4.04 5.82 -6.08
CA VAL A 234 3.37 5.83 -7.36
C VAL A 234 4.42 5.50 -8.40
N TYR A 235 4.52 4.21 -8.72
CA TYR A 235 5.42 3.73 -9.76
C TYR A 235 4.61 3.31 -10.97
N VAL A 236 4.99 3.80 -12.14
CA VAL A 236 4.29 3.56 -13.41
C VAL A 236 5.28 2.94 -14.37
N HIS A 237 4.99 1.72 -14.85
CA HIS A 237 5.89 0.98 -15.76
C HIS A 237 6.05 1.64 -17.13
N GLN A 238 5.01 2.33 -17.61
CA GLN A 238 5.03 3.03 -18.90
C GLN A 238 4.55 4.45 -18.71
N SER A 239 5.38 5.29 -18.11
CA SER A 239 5.00 6.65 -17.75
C SER A 239 4.94 7.55 -18.98
N ARG A 240 3.76 7.64 -19.60
CA ARG A 240 3.47 8.52 -20.76
C ARG A 240 2.91 9.87 -20.34
N HIS A 241 2.41 9.96 -19.12
CA HIS A 241 1.76 11.13 -18.54
C HIS A 241 2.27 11.31 -17.11
N ASP A 242 2.20 12.53 -16.61
CA ASP A 242 2.38 12.77 -15.18
C ASP A 242 1.22 12.10 -14.43
N ASN A 243 1.56 11.31 -13.42
CA ASN A 243 0.63 10.51 -12.65
C ASN A 243 0.76 10.90 -11.18
N THR A 244 -0.19 11.70 -10.70
CA THR A 244 -0.18 12.25 -9.34
C THR A 244 -1.22 11.58 -8.44
N CYS A 245 -0.81 11.30 -7.21
CA CYS A 245 -1.73 11.01 -6.11
C CYS A 245 -1.33 11.80 -4.85
N TRP A 246 -2.31 12.03 -3.99
CA TRP A 246 -2.12 12.66 -2.68
C TRP A 246 -2.46 11.66 -1.60
N PHE A 247 -1.72 11.73 -0.50
CA PHE A 247 -1.88 10.91 0.68
C PHE A 247 -2.06 11.80 1.90
N ASP A 248 -2.85 11.32 2.83
CA ASP A 248 -3.11 12.03 4.08
C ASP A 248 -3.44 11.05 5.21
N ASP A 249 -3.39 11.52 6.45
CA ASP A 249 -3.88 10.82 7.63
C ASP A 249 -3.43 9.35 7.68
N VAL A 250 -2.12 9.11 7.63
CA VAL A 250 -1.52 7.78 7.69
C VAL A 250 -1.45 7.31 9.14
N GLU A 251 -1.87 6.07 9.41
CA GLU A 251 -1.79 5.46 10.73
C GLU A 251 -1.50 3.98 10.63
N ILE A 252 -0.68 3.49 11.57
CA ILE A 252 -0.31 2.07 11.68
C ILE A 252 -0.61 1.63 13.11
N SER A 253 -1.34 0.53 13.27
CA SER A 253 -1.72 0.00 14.57
C SER A 253 -1.74 -1.52 14.59
N THR A 254 -1.67 -2.10 15.80
CA THR A 254 -1.87 -3.54 16.03
C THR A 254 -3.33 -3.98 15.88
N ASP A 255 -4.28 -3.05 15.91
CA ASP A 255 -5.72 -3.29 15.78
C ASP A 255 -6.32 -2.47 14.63
N TYR A 256 -7.53 -2.85 14.21
CA TYR A 256 -8.29 -2.13 13.20
C TYR A 256 -8.50 -0.66 13.61
N ILE A 257 -8.25 0.25 12.67
CA ILE A 257 -8.20 1.70 12.91
C ILE A 257 -9.55 2.32 12.52
N GLY A 258 -10.05 2.02 11.32
CA GLY A 258 -11.27 2.57 10.76
C GLY A 258 -11.13 4.00 10.20
N PRO A 259 -12.16 4.47 9.48
CA PRO A 259 -12.19 5.82 8.96
C PRO A 259 -12.38 6.88 10.06
N LEU A 260 -11.94 8.10 9.78
CA LEU A 260 -12.14 9.26 10.65
C LEU A 260 -13.63 9.61 10.62
N ALA A 261 -14.18 9.92 11.80
CA ALA A 261 -15.61 10.14 12.00
C ALA A 261 -16.24 11.29 11.18
N ALA A 262 -15.42 12.09 10.48
CA ALA A 262 -15.85 13.23 9.68
C ALA A 262 -16.04 12.92 8.18
N PHE A 263 -15.83 11.68 7.73
CA PHE A 263 -16.11 11.33 6.33
C PHE A 263 -17.62 11.15 6.12
N PRO A 264 -18.29 11.96 5.28
CA PRO A 264 -19.63 11.62 4.85
C PRO A 264 -19.54 10.31 4.07
N ALA A 265 -20.12 9.24 4.63
CA ALA A 265 -20.40 8.05 3.85
C ALA A 265 -21.17 8.50 2.61
N ASP A 266 -20.61 8.23 1.44
CA ASP A 266 -21.20 8.62 0.17
C ASP A 266 -22.63 8.06 0.13
N SER A 267 -23.61 8.96 0.21
CA SER A 267 -25.04 8.60 0.30
C SER A 267 -25.62 8.18 -1.05
N SER A 268 -24.79 7.98 -2.07
CA SER A 268 -25.20 7.70 -3.44
C SER A 268 -25.57 6.25 -3.76
N ALA A 269 -25.50 5.30 -2.81
CA ALA A 269 -25.98 3.92 -3.03
C ALA A 269 -27.34 3.61 -2.36
N ARG A 270 -28.04 4.59 -1.76
CA ARG A 270 -29.40 4.37 -1.23
C ARG A 270 -30.46 5.10 -2.05
N GLY A 271 -30.87 4.46 -3.13
CA GLY A 271 -32.16 4.65 -3.78
C GLY A 271 -32.28 3.71 -4.99
N LYS A 272 -33.30 2.86 -5.13
CA LYS A 272 -34.61 2.74 -4.46
C LYS A 272 -35.21 1.36 -4.88
N PRO A 273 -36.41 0.96 -4.40
CA PRO A 273 -36.80 -0.44 -4.13
C PRO A 273 -36.95 -1.35 -5.35
#